data_AF-N1PM54-F1
#
_entry.id   AF-N1PM54-F1
#
_cell.length_a   1.000
_cell.length_b   1.000
_cell.length_c   1.000
_cell.angle_alpha   90.00
_cell.angle_beta   90.00
_cell.angle_gamma   90.00
#
_symmetry.space_group_name_H-M   'P 1'
#
loop_
_entity.id
_entity.type
_entity.pdbx_description
1 polymer ?
#
loop_
_entity_poly.entity_id
_entity_poly.type
_entity_poly.pdbx_seq_one_letter_code
_entity_poly.pdbx_strand_id
1 'polypeptide(L)'
;MVAPPLPQTPGSLPQGAVSPFPRSSLSPGSQSRDDERVALLFEINVELLQEVNRLQTEGHGGAISPQQLMQLRSEGKPDKMASEEYIQCLRRVQANLAWLMPRASTDSAGLAKAPPGPAHMTPPPHMVQLQSSYAQLTELFPGWKGLDRQSSQSAPSPGLHGPNPMATNGMTSAPAQAQA
;
A
#
# COMPACT_ATOMS: atom_id res chain seq x y z
N MET A 1 -25.09 2.86 75.59
CA MET A 1 -24.00 3.74 75.14
C MET A 1 -23.64 3.38 73.70
N VAL A 2 -23.32 4.41 72.94
CA VAL A 2 -22.98 4.58 71.51
C VAL A 2 -22.22 3.41 70.83
N ALA A 3 -22.59 3.12 69.57
CA ALA A 3 -21.85 2.27 68.62
C ALA A 3 -20.64 2.99 68.02
N PRO A 4 -19.62 2.27 67.51
CA PRO A 4 -19.23 2.49 66.11
C PRO A 4 -18.78 1.20 65.33
N PRO A 5 -18.71 1.23 63.98
CA PRO A 5 -18.60 0.05 63.10
C PRO A 5 -17.28 -0.10 62.28
N LEU A 6 -17.22 -1.16 61.45
CA LEU A 6 -16.38 -1.48 60.24
C LEU A 6 -15.11 -2.37 60.44
N PRO A 7 -14.58 -3.09 59.41
CA PRO A 7 -15.04 -3.30 58.01
C PRO A 7 -15.12 -4.78 57.53
N GLN A 8 -15.81 -4.99 56.41
CA GLN A 8 -15.99 -6.28 55.70
C GLN A 8 -14.84 -6.59 54.72
N THR A 9 -14.52 -7.88 54.55
CA THR A 9 -13.94 -8.44 53.30
C THR A 9 -14.58 -9.81 53.00
N PRO A 10 -15.05 -10.05 51.77
CA PRO A 10 -15.09 -11.40 51.19
C PRO A 10 -14.18 -11.41 49.94
N GLY A 11 -13.43 -12.46 49.61
CA GLY A 11 -13.75 -13.88 49.65
C GLY A 11 -13.40 -14.41 48.27
N SER A 12 -12.54 -15.42 48.19
CA SER A 12 -11.89 -15.89 46.96
C SER A 12 -12.56 -17.15 46.38
N LEU A 13 -12.38 -17.33 45.04
CA LEU A 13 -12.44 -18.55 44.20
C LEU A 13 -13.81 -18.96 43.59
N PRO A 14 -13.88 -19.76 42.47
CA PRO A 14 -12.81 -20.43 41.69
C PRO A 14 -12.92 -20.37 40.12
N GLN A 15 -11.86 -20.89 39.50
CA GLN A 15 -11.61 -21.31 38.10
C GLN A 15 -12.77 -21.97 37.34
N GLY A 16 -12.93 -21.65 36.04
CA GLY A 16 -13.66 -22.48 35.08
C GLY A 16 -14.05 -21.77 33.77
N ALA A 17 -13.77 -22.43 32.64
CA ALA A 17 -14.24 -22.19 31.27
C ALA A 17 -13.49 -21.16 30.39
N VAL A 18 -12.92 -21.73 29.32
CA VAL A 18 -12.39 -21.08 28.12
C VAL A 18 -13.45 -20.25 27.40
N SER A 19 -13.33 -18.93 27.44
CA SER A 19 -14.17 -18.04 26.61
C SER A 19 -13.70 -18.07 25.15
N PRO A 20 -14.60 -18.31 24.18
CA PRO A 20 -14.29 -18.19 22.77
C PRO A 20 -14.04 -16.70 22.44
N PHE A 21 -12.98 -16.44 21.68
CA PHE A 21 -12.71 -15.13 21.09
C PHE A 21 -14.00 -14.57 20.45
N PRO A 22 -14.42 -13.33 20.75
CA PRO A 22 -15.53 -12.74 20.03
C PRO A 22 -15.06 -12.53 18.59
N ARG A 23 -15.68 -13.25 17.65
CA ARG A 23 -15.73 -12.82 16.26
C ARG A 23 -16.35 -11.42 16.33
N SER A 24 -15.56 -10.38 16.13
CA SER A 24 -16.06 -9.01 16.10
C SER A 24 -17.17 -8.97 15.05
N SER A 25 -18.41 -8.90 15.50
CA SER A 25 -19.55 -8.53 14.66
C SER A 25 -19.18 -7.19 14.05
N LEU A 26 -18.90 -7.15 12.75
CA LEU A 26 -18.68 -5.92 12.00
C LEU A 26 -19.81 -4.97 12.37
N SER A 27 -19.49 -3.87 13.05
CA SER A 27 -20.48 -2.86 13.40
C SER A 27 -21.14 -2.38 12.11
N PRO A 28 -22.47 -2.11 12.08
CA PRO A 28 -23.18 -1.73 10.87
C PRO A 28 -22.52 -0.55 10.13
N GLY A 29 -21.93 0.41 10.86
CA GLY A 29 -21.19 1.53 10.24
C GLY A 29 -19.90 1.14 9.51
N SER A 30 -19.26 0.03 9.84
CA SER A 30 -18.07 -0.47 9.12
C SER A 30 -18.45 -1.10 7.78
N GLN A 31 -19.60 -1.77 7.72
CA GLN A 31 -20.11 -2.34 6.49
C GLN A 31 -20.56 -1.24 5.52
N SER A 32 -21.33 -0.25 5.99
CA SER A 32 -21.75 0.88 5.15
C SER A 32 -20.58 1.66 4.56
N ARG A 33 -19.48 1.85 5.31
CA ARG A 33 -18.27 2.49 4.78
C ARG A 33 -17.54 1.62 3.76
N ASP A 34 -17.59 0.29 3.89
CA ASP A 34 -17.00 -0.60 2.89
C ASP A 34 -17.82 -0.58 1.59
N ASP A 35 -19.16 -0.61 1.71
CA ASP A 35 -20.07 -0.46 0.57
C ASP A 35 -19.84 0.87 -0.17
N GLU A 36 -19.68 1.97 0.57
CA GLU A 36 -19.39 3.30 0.00
C GLU A 36 -18.03 3.35 -0.72
N ARG A 37 -16.99 2.72 -0.16
CA ARG A 37 -15.68 2.59 -0.83
C ARG A 37 -15.79 1.79 -2.12
N VAL A 38 -16.51 0.66 -2.06
CA VAL A 38 -16.71 -0.22 -3.22
C VAL A 38 -17.45 0.52 -4.32
N ALA A 39 -18.55 1.20 -3.98
CA ALA A 39 -19.34 2.00 -4.92
C ALA A 39 -18.50 3.08 -5.60
N LEU A 40 -17.79 3.91 -4.81
CA LEU A 40 -16.96 4.98 -5.33
C LEU A 40 -15.82 4.47 -6.23
N LEU A 41 -15.22 3.31 -5.90
CA LEU A 41 -14.19 2.70 -6.75
C LEU A 41 -14.73 2.21 -8.08
N PHE A 42 -15.97 1.72 -8.12
CA PHE A 42 -16.61 1.38 -9.39
C PHE A 42 -16.90 2.62 -10.24
N GLU A 43 -17.41 3.70 -9.66
CA GLU A 43 -17.63 4.97 -10.36
C GLU A 43 -16.31 5.50 -10.96
N ILE A 44 -15.24 5.53 -10.18
CA ILE A 44 -13.91 5.93 -10.66
C ILE A 44 -13.43 4.99 -11.77
N ASN A 45 -13.63 3.68 -11.65
CA ASN A 45 -13.22 2.72 -12.68
C ASN A 45 -13.98 2.91 -13.99
N VAL A 46 -15.26 3.27 -13.97
CA VAL A 46 -16.04 3.55 -15.19
C VAL A 46 -15.40 4.70 -15.97
N GLU A 47 -15.11 5.82 -15.30
CA GLU A 47 -14.46 6.99 -15.90
C GLU A 47 -13.06 6.66 -16.44
N LEU A 48 -12.24 5.95 -15.65
CA LEU A 48 -10.90 5.54 -16.07
C LEU A 48 -10.94 4.61 -17.29
N LEU A 49 -11.90 3.67 -17.33
CA LEU A 49 -12.03 2.72 -18.43
C LEU A 49 -12.52 3.39 -19.72
N GLN A 50 -13.42 4.37 -19.61
CA GLN A 50 -13.81 5.21 -20.75
C GLN A 50 -12.60 5.94 -21.34
N GLU A 51 -11.75 6.51 -20.48
CA GLU A 51 -10.53 7.19 -20.92
C GLU A 51 -9.49 6.22 -21.52
N VAL A 52 -9.30 5.05 -20.92
CA VAL A 52 -8.45 3.98 -21.48
C VAL A 52 -8.94 3.60 -22.87
N ASN A 53 -10.26 3.47 -23.07
CA ASN A 53 -10.83 3.15 -24.37
C ASN A 53 -10.57 4.27 -25.38
N ARG A 54 -10.82 5.53 -25.00
CA ARG A 54 -10.53 6.71 -25.84
C ARG A 54 -9.07 6.72 -26.30
N LEU A 55 -8.14 6.67 -25.36
CA LEU A 55 -6.69 6.66 -25.64
C LEU A 55 -6.28 5.45 -26.50
N GLN A 56 -6.89 4.28 -26.29
CA GLN A 56 -6.64 3.11 -27.12
C GLN A 56 -7.09 3.33 -28.56
N THR A 57 -8.28 3.91 -28.79
CA THR A 57 -8.79 4.24 -30.13
C THR A 57 -7.95 5.30 -30.85
N GLU A 58 -7.36 6.23 -30.10
CA GLU A 58 -6.42 7.25 -30.59
C GLU A 58 -5.02 6.68 -30.88
N GLY A 59 -4.78 5.40 -30.57
CA GLY A 59 -3.51 4.74 -30.82
C GLY A 59 -2.46 4.93 -29.72
N HIS A 60 -2.84 5.46 -28.56
CA HIS A 60 -1.97 5.60 -27.39
C HIS A 60 -1.83 4.31 -26.55
N GLY A 61 -2.60 3.27 -26.87
CA GLY A 61 -2.46 1.94 -26.24
C GLY A 61 -1.17 1.21 -26.64
N GLY A 62 -0.78 0.20 -25.86
CA GLY A 62 0.46 -0.56 -26.08
C GLY A 62 0.91 -1.31 -24.84
N ALA A 63 2.19 -1.68 -24.80
CA ALA A 63 2.81 -2.28 -23.63
C ALA A 63 2.89 -1.28 -22.46
N ILE A 64 2.49 -1.70 -21.26
CA ILE A 64 2.54 -0.86 -20.04
C ILE A 64 3.80 -1.11 -19.18
N SER A 65 4.65 -2.04 -19.60
CA SER A 65 5.93 -2.35 -18.99
C SER A 65 6.94 -2.85 -20.03
N PRO A 66 8.26 -2.66 -19.81
CA PRO A 66 9.29 -3.22 -20.67
C PRO A 66 9.21 -4.75 -20.81
N GLN A 67 8.82 -5.44 -19.73
CA GLN A 67 8.63 -6.90 -19.73
C GLN A 67 7.51 -7.31 -20.69
N GLN A 68 6.38 -6.58 -20.66
CA GLN A 68 5.28 -6.84 -21.57
C GLN A 68 5.63 -6.47 -23.02
N LEU A 69 6.46 -5.45 -23.23
CA LEU A 69 6.95 -5.07 -24.54
C LEU A 69 7.78 -6.20 -25.18
N MET A 70 8.71 -6.77 -24.41
CA MET A 70 9.50 -7.95 -24.84
C MET A 70 8.62 -9.16 -25.15
N GLN A 71 7.55 -9.38 -24.37
CA GLN A 71 6.58 -10.44 -24.62
C GLN A 71 5.76 -10.20 -25.91
N LEU A 72 5.34 -8.96 -26.17
CA LEU A 72 4.63 -8.62 -27.40
C LEU A 72 5.54 -8.80 -28.62
N ARG A 73 6.83 -8.43 -28.50
CA ARG A 73 7.84 -8.66 -29.53
C ARG A 73 8.03 -10.15 -29.82
N SER A 74 8.10 -11.01 -28.80
CA SER A 74 8.26 -12.46 -29.00
C SER A 74 7.01 -13.11 -29.60
N GLU A 75 5.83 -12.55 -29.35
CA GLU A 75 4.55 -12.99 -29.92
C GLU A 75 4.25 -12.39 -31.32
N GLY A 76 5.15 -11.58 -31.89
CA GLY A 76 4.93 -10.92 -33.19
C GLY A 76 3.79 -9.88 -33.18
N LYS A 77 3.40 -9.40 -32.00
CA LYS A 77 2.36 -8.38 -31.79
C LYS A 77 2.97 -6.97 -31.88
N PRO A 78 2.15 -5.90 -32.01
CA PRO A 78 2.65 -4.52 -32.04
C PRO A 78 3.52 -4.20 -30.82
N ASP A 79 4.82 -4.02 -31.09
CA ASP A 79 5.90 -3.74 -30.15
C ASP A 79 6.04 -2.23 -29.93
N LYS A 80 5.02 -1.62 -29.32
CA LYS A 80 5.09 -0.21 -28.91
C LYS A 80 4.73 -0.04 -27.44
N MET A 81 5.43 0.88 -26.79
CA MET A 81 5.06 1.34 -25.46
C MET A 81 3.76 2.14 -25.55
N ALA A 82 2.89 1.99 -24.57
CA ALA A 82 1.73 2.86 -24.42
C ALA A 82 2.15 4.28 -24.00
N SER A 83 1.26 5.26 -24.22
CA SER A 83 1.47 6.62 -23.72
C SER A 83 1.41 6.68 -22.19
N GLU A 84 1.97 7.74 -21.61
CA GLU A 84 1.99 7.90 -20.16
C GLU A 84 0.57 8.02 -19.58
N GLU A 85 -0.31 8.74 -20.25
CA GLU A 85 -1.72 8.93 -19.89
C GLU A 85 -2.45 7.58 -19.84
N TYR A 86 -2.25 6.75 -20.88
CA TYR A 86 -2.85 5.42 -20.96
C TYR A 86 -2.37 4.53 -19.80
N ILE A 87 -1.05 4.53 -19.56
CA ILE A 87 -0.43 3.77 -18.46
C ILE A 87 -0.96 4.25 -17.10
N GLN A 88 -1.09 5.56 -16.90
CA GLN A 88 -1.58 6.16 -15.65
C GLN A 88 -3.01 5.73 -15.34
N CYS A 89 -3.90 5.69 -16.34
CA CYS A 89 -5.28 5.25 -16.16
C CYS A 89 -5.35 3.75 -15.87
N LEU A 90 -4.65 2.92 -16.65
CA LEU A 90 -4.62 1.47 -16.46
C LEU A 90 -4.05 1.04 -15.12
N ARG A 91 -2.99 1.69 -14.63
CA ARG A 91 -2.41 1.38 -13.31
C ARG A 91 -3.40 1.64 -12.17
N ARG A 92 -4.23 2.68 -12.28
CA ARG A 92 -5.27 2.98 -11.28
C ARG A 92 -6.40 1.97 -11.34
N VAL A 93 -6.86 1.59 -12.53
CA VAL A 93 -7.83 0.49 -12.69
C VAL A 93 -7.30 -0.79 -12.05
N GLN A 94 -6.06 -1.17 -12.36
CA GLN A 94 -5.41 -2.35 -11.78
C GLN A 94 -5.31 -2.26 -10.25
N ALA A 95 -4.93 -1.10 -9.70
CA ALA A 95 -4.82 -0.89 -8.27
C ALA A 95 -6.18 -0.97 -7.55
N ASN A 96 -7.23 -0.40 -8.15
CA ASN A 96 -8.58 -0.46 -7.62
C ASN A 96 -9.10 -1.91 -7.62
N LEU A 97 -8.92 -2.63 -8.73
CA LEU A 97 -9.30 -4.03 -8.83
C LEU A 97 -8.53 -4.91 -7.85
N ALA A 98 -7.23 -4.68 -7.65
CA ALA A 98 -6.44 -5.43 -6.67
C ALA A 98 -6.99 -5.32 -5.24
N TRP A 99 -7.62 -4.19 -4.89
CA TRP A 99 -8.28 -3.99 -3.59
C TRP A 99 -9.70 -4.59 -3.55
N LEU A 100 -10.44 -4.55 -4.67
CA LEU A 100 -11.80 -5.08 -4.80
C LEU A 100 -11.85 -6.62 -4.88
N MET A 101 -10.89 -7.25 -5.57
CA MET A 101 -10.91 -8.69 -5.86
C MET A 101 -10.99 -9.57 -4.59
N PRO A 102 -10.20 -9.31 -3.52
CA PRO A 102 -10.34 -10.07 -2.27
C PRO A 102 -11.70 -9.91 -1.59
N ARG A 103 -12.41 -8.78 -1.81
CA ARG A 103 -13.74 -8.49 -1.23
C ARG A 103 -14.89 -9.11 -2.03
N ALA A 104 -14.68 -9.33 -3.33
CA ALA A 104 -15.61 -10.09 -4.16
C ALA A 104 -15.57 -11.59 -3.86
N SER A 105 -14.48 -12.07 -3.25
CA SER A 105 -14.32 -13.48 -2.86
C SER A 105 -14.92 -13.71 -1.47
N THR A 106 -15.67 -14.79 -1.29
CA THR A 106 -16.14 -15.24 0.04
C THR A 106 -15.02 -15.90 0.86
N ASP A 107 -13.83 -16.06 0.29
CA ASP A 107 -12.68 -16.67 0.92
C ASP A 107 -12.01 -15.71 1.92
N SER A 108 -12.03 -16.11 3.20
CA SER A 108 -11.49 -15.30 4.29
C SER A 108 -9.96 -15.17 4.23
N ALA A 109 -9.25 -16.10 3.59
CA ALA A 109 -7.80 -16.03 3.43
C ALA A 109 -7.39 -14.97 2.40
N GLY A 110 -8.18 -14.78 1.35
CA GLY A 110 -8.03 -13.68 0.39
C GLY A 110 -8.15 -12.32 1.07
N LEU A 111 -9.18 -12.15 1.91
CA LEU A 111 -9.40 -10.89 2.63
C LEU A 111 -8.26 -10.57 3.62
N ALA A 112 -7.67 -11.59 4.25
CA ALA A 112 -6.51 -11.42 5.14
C ALA A 112 -5.24 -10.94 4.42
N LYS A 113 -5.12 -11.19 3.10
CA LYS A 113 -4.01 -10.71 2.26
C LYS A 113 -4.36 -9.43 1.50
N ALA A 114 -5.55 -8.88 1.70
CA ALA A 114 -6.00 -7.71 0.99
C ALA A 114 -5.17 -6.48 1.39
N PRO A 115 -4.79 -5.62 0.42
CA PRO A 115 -4.16 -4.36 0.75
C PRO A 115 -5.11 -3.48 1.56
N PRO A 116 -4.58 -2.60 2.43
CA PRO A 116 -5.39 -1.70 3.25
C PRO A 116 -6.21 -0.70 2.41
N GLY A 117 -5.75 -0.35 1.21
CA GLY A 117 -6.44 0.50 0.25
C GLY A 117 -5.88 0.35 -1.16
N PRO A 118 -6.51 0.98 -2.17
CA PRO A 118 -5.98 1.06 -3.52
C PRO A 118 -4.58 1.68 -3.54
N ALA A 119 -3.68 1.11 -4.35
CA ALA A 119 -2.28 1.56 -4.40
C ALA A 119 -2.10 2.99 -4.95
N HIS A 120 -3.08 3.53 -5.70
CA HIS A 120 -3.04 4.89 -6.21
C HIS A 120 -4.22 5.69 -5.64
N MET A 121 -3.92 6.69 -4.81
CA MET A 121 -4.92 7.55 -4.14
C MET A 121 -4.97 8.96 -4.75
N THR A 122 -4.36 9.16 -5.92
CA THR A 122 -4.34 10.44 -6.64
C THR A 122 -4.89 10.27 -8.05
N PRO A 123 -5.68 11.23 -8.58
CA PRO A 123 -6.24 11.14 -9.93
C PRO A 123 -5.13 11.18 -10.99
N PRO A 124 -5.36 10.65 -12.21
CA PRO A 124 -4.48 10.94 -13.34
C PRO A 124 -4.37 12.45 -13.57
N PRO A 125 -3.17 13.03 -13.78
CA PRO A 125 -2.97 14.47 -13.97
C PRO A 125 -3.78 15.08 -15.12
N HIS A 126 -4.10 14.30 -16.15
CA HIS A 126 -4.90 14.76 -17.29
C HIS A 126 -6.42 14.64 -17.06
N MET A 127 -6.87 13.92 -16.03
CA MET A 127 -8.29 13.72 -15.70
C MET A 127 -8.73 14.58 -14.51
N VAL A 128 -8.81 15.89 -14.72
CA VAL A 128 -9.17 16.85 -13.65
C VAL A 128 -10.58 16.59 -13.09
N GLN A 129 -11.49 16.02 -13.88
CA GLN A 129 -12.85 15.69 -13.44
C GLN A 129 -12.90 14.69 -12.28
N LEU A 130 -11.85 13.88 -12.10
CA LEU A 130 -11.78 12.89 -11.03
C LEU A 130 -11.29 13.46 -9.69
N GLN A 131 -10.88 14.73 -9.63
CA GLN A 131 -10.35 15.35 -8.39
C GLN A 131 -11.31 15.19 -7.20
N SER A 132 -12.60 15.50 -7.40
CA SER A 132 -13.62 15.38 -6.34
C SER A 132 -13.84 13.94 -5.90
N SER A 133 -13.85 12.98 -6.83
CA SER A 133 -13.99 11.55 -6.48
C SER A 133 -12.80 11.06 -5.67
N TYR A 134 -11.57 11.47 -6.02
CA TYR A 134 -10.37 11.07 -5.29
C TYR A 134 -10.22 11.78 -3.93
N ALA A 135 -10.75 13.00 -3.79
CA ALA A 135 -10.85 13.67 -2.49
C ALA A 135 -11.73 12.86 -1.53
N GLN A 136 -12.94 12.50 -1.98
CA GLN A 136 -13.84 11.60 -1.23
C GLN A 136 -13.18 10.26 -0.93
N LEU A 137 -12.53 9.65 -1.93
CA LEU A 137 -11.82 8.38 -1.75
C LEU A 137 -10.79 8.46 -0.61
N THR A 138 -10.04 9.55 -0.52
CA THR A 138 -9.05 9.75 0.55
C THR A 138 -9.71 9.84 1.94
N GLU A 139 -10.90 10.43 2.05
CA GLU A 139 -11.65 10.50 3.31
C GLU A 139 -12.20 9.13 3.75
N LEU A 140 -12.58 8.29 2.79
CA LEU A 140 -13.06 6.93 3.06
C LEU A 140 -11.96 5.98 3.53
N PHE A 141 -10.70 6.28 3.20
CA PHE A 141 -9.51 5.50 3.57
C PHE A 141 -8.61 6.25 4.57
N PRO A 142 -9.05 6.41 5.84
CA PRO A 142 -8.28 7.16 6.83
C PRO A 142 -6.92 6.51 7.08
N GLY A 143 -5.85 7.31 7.03
CA GLY A 143 -4.48 6.84 7.27
C GLY A 143 -3.81 6.14 6.09
N TRP A 144 -4.51 5.91 4.98
CA TRP A 144 -3.93 5.35 3.77
C TRP A 144 -3.74 6.46 2.73
N LYS A 145 -2.50 6.64 2.26
CA LYS A 145 -2.14 7.66 1.27
C LYS A 145 -1.80 7.10 -0.10
N GLY A 146 -1.95 5.78 -0.27
CA GLY A 146 -1.50 5.10 -1.48
C GLY A 146 0.02 4.95 -1.51
N LEU A 147 0.47 4.15 -2.47
CA LEU A 147 1.89 3.92 -2.72
C LEU A 147 2.53 5.07 -3.49
N ASP A 148 1.73 5.88 -4.20
CA ASP A 148 2.21 7.07 -4.92
C ASP A 148 2.91 8.07 -3.99
N ARG A 149 2.36 8.29 -2.78
CA ARG A 149 2.94 9.17 -1.75
C ARG A 149 4.07 8.53 -0.94
N GLN A 150 4.10 7.20 -0.83
CA GLN A 150 5.17 6.46 -0.16
C GLN A 150 6.47 6.55 -1.00
N SER A 151 6.34 6.42 -2.31
CA SER A 151 7.44 6.45 -3.28
C SER A 151 8.20 7.79 -3.27
N SER A 152 7.48 8.90 -3.05
CA SER A 152 8.06 10.24 -2.96
C SER A 152 8.77 10.53 -1.62
N GLN A 153 8.53 9.72 -0.59
CA GLN A 153 9.13 9.89 0.75
C GLN A 153 10.33 8.97 1.00
N SER A 154 10.55 7.95 0.16
CA SER A 154 11.82 7.24 0.07
C SER A 154 12.86 8.09 -0.68
N ALA A 155 13.18 9.27 -0.14
CA ALA A 155 14.44 9.93 -0.43
C ALA A 155 15.57 9.07 0.18
N PRO A 156 16.72 8.89 -0.49
CA PRO A 156 17.88 8.31 0.15
C PRO A 156 18.23 9.20 1.34
N SER A 157 18.16 8.64 2.55
CA SER A 157 18.71 9.30 3.73
C SER A 157 20.17 9.65 3.39
N PRO A 158 20.60 10.92 3.44
CA PRO A 158 22.02 11.22 3.36
C PRO A 158 22.66 10.54 4.56
N GLY A 159 23.35 9.42 4.30
CA GLY A 159 24.17 8.74 5.28
C GLY A 159 25.09 9.78 5.90
N LEU A 160 24.90 10.00 7.20
CA LEU A 160 25.85 10.68 8.05
C LEU A 160 27.19 9.99 7.86
N HIS A 161 28.05 10.63 7.06
CA HIS A 161 29.48 10.34 7.04
C HIS A 161 29.99 10.76 8.41
N GLY A 162 29.99 9.83 9.36
CA GLY A 162 30.81 9.93 10.56
C GLY A 162 32.27 10.01 10.11
N PRO A 163 33.07 10.97 10.58
CA PRO A 163 34.48 11.01 10.27
C PRO A 163 35.13 9.76 10.87
N ASN A 164 35.59 8.88 9.99
CA ASN A 164 36.38 7.70 10.34
C ASN A 164 37.71 8.18 10.93
N PRO A 165 38.10 7.83 12.18
CA PRO A 165 39.43 8.14 12.67
C PRO A 165 40.45 7.26 11.93
N MET A 166 41.38 7.95 11.29
CA MET A 166 42.58 7.47 10.64
C MET A 166 43.24 6.31 11.40
N ALA A 167 43.18 5.11 10.81
CA ALA A 167 44.02 3.99 11.18
C ALA A 167 45.48 4.35 10.83
N THR A 168 46.25 4.69 11.86
CA THR A 168 47.71 4.77 11.77
C THR A 168 48.24 3.33 11.68
N ASN A 169 48.75 2.95 10.53
CA ASN A 169 49.60 1.77 10.38
C ASN A 169 50.72 2.13 9.39
N GLY A 170 51.74 2.81 9.93
CA GLY A 170 52.98 3.15 9.23
C GLY A 170 54.16 2.42 9.85
N MET A 171 54.58 1.35 9.16
CA MET A 171 55.95 0.84 9.02
C MET A 171 57.00 1.26 10.06
N THR A 172 57.42 0.32 10.92
CA THR A 172 58.80 0.31 11.43
C THR A 172 59.58 -0.78 10.70
N SER A 173 60.50 -0.33 9.84
CA SER A 173 61.43 -1.15 9.09
C SER A 173 62.50 -1.73 10.02
N ALA A 174 62.73 -3.04 9.91
CA ALA A 174 63.88 -3.72 10.51
C ALA A 174 65.17 -3.39 9.74
N PRO A 175 66.29 -3.07 10.40
CA PRO A 175 67.59 -3.06 9.75
C PRO A 175 68.26 -4.43 9.86
N ALA A 176 68.59 -5.01 8.69
CA ALA A 176 69.57 -6.07 8.58
C ALA A 176 70.98 -5.48 8.77
N GLN A 177 71.68 -5.91 9.82
CA GLN A 177 73.13 -5.72 9.93
C GLN A 177 73.83 -7.07 9.77
N ALA A 178 74.74 -7.08 8.80
CA ALA A 178 75.74 -8.10 8.57
C ALA A 178 76.77 -8.10 9.70
N GLN A 179 77.22 -9.28 10.12
CA GLN A 179 78.53 -9.47 10.70
C GLN A 179 79.19 -10.69 10.04
N ALA A 180 80.51 -10.53 9.94
CA ALA A 180 81.48 -11.26 9.14
C ALA A 180 81.69 -12.72 9.54
#